data_AF-A0A9D2F0M8-F1
#
_entry.id   AF-A0A9D2F0M8-F1
#
_cell.length_a   1.000
_cell.length_b   1.000
_cell.length_c   1.000
_cell.angle_alpha   90.00
_cell.angle_beta   90.00
_cell.angle_gamma   90.00
#
_symmetry.space_group_name_H-M   'P 1'
#
loop_
_entity.id
_entity.type
_entity.pdbx_description
1 polymer ?
#
loop_
_entity_poly.entity_id
_entity_poly.type
_entity_poly.pdbx_seq_one_letter_code
_entity_poly.pdbx_strand_id
1 'polypeptide(L)'
;MTDIEIRALLGDMRSQEECTRKRILLPCWRCGGEAEVKQVSTVGQPLFAVSCKKHYCGAYGCAHRTEKEAILYWNTRPVPPLGRCVECANSPDIETRSKGMRWCRNFRSEVKPDGFCNSFAAKE
;
A
#
# COMPACT_ATOMS: atom_id res chain seq x y z
N MET A 1 11.86 2.94 1.98
CA MET A 1 10.70 2.21 1.44
C MET A 1 11.07 1.63 0.09
N THR A 2 10.83 0.34 -0.09
CA THR A 2 11.15 -0.45 -1.27
C THR A 2 9.97 -0.51 -2.25
N ASP A 3 10.21 -0.94 -3.50
CA ASP A 3 9.15 -1.11 -4.52
C ASP A 3 8.02 -2.04 -4.04
N ILE A 4 8.35 -3.10 -3.30
CA ILE A 4 7.35 -4.01 -2.78
C ILE A 4 6.47 -3.39 -1.69
N GLU A 5 7.04 -2.58 -0.79
CA GLU A 5 6.27 -1.86 0.22
C GLU A 5 5.34 -0.83 -0.44
N ILE A 6 5.82 -0.15 -1.48
CA ILE A 6 5.00 0.80 -2.26
C ILE A 6 3.81 0.06 -2.87
N ARG A 7 4.04 -1.04 -3.59
CA ARG A 7 2.95 -1.84 -4.20
C ARG A 7 1.97 -2.39 -3.16
N ALA A 8 2.47 -2.87 -2.03
CA ALA A 8 1.63 -3.35 -0.94
C ALA A 8 0.71 -2.25 -0.38
N LEU A 9 1.24 -1.03 -0.20
CA LEU A 9 0.44 0.15 0.21
C LEU A 9 -0.65 0.52 -0.79
N LEU A 10 -0.49 0.14 -2.06
CA LEU A 10 -1.43 0.42 -3.14
C LEU A 10 -2.45 -0.69 -3.37
N GLY A 11 -2.52 -1.66 -2.46
CA GLY A 11 -3.48 -2.75 -2.54
C GLY A 11 -3.00 -3.97 -3.33
N ASP A 12 -1.73 -4.05 -3.75
CA ASP A 12 -1.23 -5.25 -4.42
C ASP A 12 -1.11 -6.42 -3.45
N MET A 13 -2.02 -7.38 -3.58
CA MET A 13 -2.16 -8.53 -2.67
C MET A 13 -0.88 -9.37 -2.60
N ARG A 14 -0.20 -9.61 -3.74
CA ARG A 14 1.06 -10.37 -3.77
C ARG A 14 2.16 -9.67 -2.98
N SER A 15 2.27 -8.35 -3.13
CA SER A 15 3.23 -7.54 -2.38
C SER A 15 2.90 -7.49 -0.89
N GLN A 16 1.62 -7.43 -0.51
CA GLN A 16 1.19 -7.50 0.90
C GLN A 16 1.53 -8.84 1.55
N GLU A 17 1.27 -9.95 0.84
CA GLU A 17 1.62 -11.30 1.29
C GLU A 17 3.12 -11.48 1.45
N GLU A 18 3.90 -10.99 0.48
CA GLU A 18 5.37 -11.08 0.51
C GLU A 18 5.98 -10.19 1.61
N CYS A 19 5.44 -8.98 1.84
CA CYS A 19 5.81 -8.17 3.01
C CYS A 19 5.54 -8.93 4.31
N THR A 20 4.37 -9.56 4.42
CA THR A 20 4.00 -10.37 5.59
C THR A 20 4.93 -11.57 5.77
N ARG A 21 5.26 -12.29 4.69
CA ARG A 21 6.17 -13.44 4.71
C ARG A 21 7.57 -13.02 5.16
N LYS A 22 8.03 -11.84 4.77
CA LYS A 22 9.30 -11.23 5.18
C LYS A 22 9.25 -10.53 6.55
N ARG A 23 8.11 -10.55 7.25
CA ARG A 23 7.85 -9.80 8.49
C ARG A 23 8.15 -8.30 8.37
N ILE A 24 7.93 -7.73 7.19
CA ILE A 24 7.99 -6.29 6.95
C ILE A 24 6.65 -5.70 7.36
N LEU A 25 6.67 -4.74 8.28
CA LEU A 25 5.49 -3.96 8.65
C LEU A 25 5.34 -2.77 7.70
N LEU A 26 4.20 -2.67 7.04
CA LEU A 26 3.88 -1.45 6.31
C LEU A 26 3.75 -0.26 7.29
N PRO A 27 4.04 0.96 6.84
CA PRO A 27 3.85 2.15 7.64
C PRO A 27 2.44 2.27 8.22
N CYS A 28 2.35 3.01 9.31
CA CYS A 28 1.09 3.36 9.96
C CYS A 28 0.10 3.94 8.96
N TRP A 29 -1.03 3.26 8.80
CA TRP A 29 -2.12 3.66 7.90
C TRP A 29 -2.69 5.04 8.24
N ARG A 30 -2.49 5.53 9.47
CA ARG A 30 -2.97 6.85 9.91
C ARG A 30 -1.97 7.98 9.66
N CYS A 31 -0.69 7.77 10.00
CA CYS A 31 0.30 8.87 10.02
C CYS A 31 1.57 8.62 9.19
N GLY A 32 1.68 7.46 8.53
CA GLY A 32 2.88 7.06 7.77
C GLY A 32 4.11 6.76 8.62
N GLY A 33 4.02 6.84 9.95
CA GLY A 33 5.11 6.51 10.87
C GLY A 33 5.38 5.01 10.98
N GLU A 34 6.45 4.66 11.70
CA GLU A 34 6.80 3.26 11.97
C GLU A 34 5.73 2.53 12.78
N ALA A 35 5.62 1.23 12.51
CA ALA A 35 4.77 0.30 13.21
C ALA A 35 5.61 -0.74 13.98
N GLU A 36 5.01 -1.38 14.97
CA GLU A 36 5.63 -2.44 15.77
C GLU A 36 4.61 -3.50 16.16
N VAL A 37 5.04 -4.76 16.23
CA VAL A 37 4.25 -5.86 16.78
C VAL A 37 4.39 -5.84 18.30
N LYS A 38 3.28 -5.97 19.02
CA LYS A 38 3.25 -6.13 20.48
C LYS A 38 2.48 -7.38 20.85
N GLN A 39 2.94 -8.05 21.90
CA GLN A 39 2.10 -8.99 22.64
C GLN A 39 1.18 -8.20 23.57
N VAL A 40 -0.12 -8.43 23.47
CA VAL A 40 -1.17 -7.60 24.08
C VAL A 40 -1.92 -8.31 25.18
N SER A 41 -1.80 -9.64 25.24
CA SER A 41 -2.22 -10.45 26.39
C SER A 41 -1.03 -11.17 26.99
N THR A 42 -0.84 -10.99 28.29
CA THR A 42 0.12 -11.73 29.12
C THR A 42 -0.54 -12.86 29.92
N VAL A 43 -1.87 -12.96 29.88
CA VAL A 43 -2.66 -13.94 30.63
C VAL A 43 -3.37 -14.87 29.65
N GLY A 44 -3.16 -16.18 29.78
CA GLY A 44 -3.71 -17.18 28.87
C GLY A 44 -2.90 -17.31 27.57
N GLN A 45 -3.58 -17.60 26.46
CA GLN A 45 -2.89 -17.71 25.16
C GLN A 45 -2.36 -16.35 24.70
N PRO A 46 -1.12 -16.28 24.19
CA PRO A 46 -0.54 -15.03 23.73
C PRO A 46 -1.36 -14.46 22.57
N LEU A 47 -1.62 -13.15 22.64
CA LEU A 47 -2.23 -12.39 21.56
C LEU A 47 -1.26 -11.33 21.09
N PHE A 48 -1.21 -11.11 19.78
CA PHE A 48 -0.33 -10.15 19.13
C PHE A 48 -1.16 -9.14 18.35
N ALA A 49 -0.79 -7.87 18.41
CA ALA A 49 -1.33 -6.83 17.55
C ALA A 49 -0.22 -5.92 17.04
N VAL A 50 -0.44 -5.28 15.90
CA VAL A 50 0.47 -4.26 15.39
C VAL A 50 -0.06 -2.88 15.80
N SER A 51 0.83 -1.99 16.23
CA SER A 51 0.49 -0.62 16.61
C SER A 51 1.48 0.37 16.01
N CYS A 52 1.08 1.62 15.86
CA CYS A 52 2.04 2.69 15.53
C CYS A 52 2.95 2.98 16.73
N LYS A 53 4.26 3.13 16.49
CA LYS A 53 5.24 3.50 17.52
C LYS A 53 4.99 4.90 18.12
N LYS A 54 4.32 5.78 17.38
CA LYS A 54 3.91 7.10 17.89
C LYS A 54 2.72 6.91 18.82
N HIS A 55 2.95 6.90 20.13
CA HIS A 55 1.91 6.66 21.14
C HIS A 55 0.65 7.53 20.97
N TYR A 56 0.81 8.81 20.59
CA TYR A 56 -0.30 9.74 20.36
C TYR A 56 -1.02 9.54 19.01
N CYS A 57 -0.54 8.65 18.12
CA CYS A 57 -1.20 8.34 16.87
C CYS A 57 -2.47 7.51 17.09
N GLY A 58 -2.48 6.63 18.09
CA GLY A 58 -3.62 5.76 18.42
C GLY A 58 -3.95 4.69 17.36
N ALA A 59 -3.18 4.59 16.28
CA ALA A 59 -3.40 3.57 15.25
C ALA A 59 -3.03 2.18 15.78
N TYR A 60 -4.00 1.27 15.75
CA TYR A 60 -3.90 -0.04 16.34
C TYR A 60 -4.61 -1.08 15.47
N GLY A 61 -3.98 -2.24 15.25
CA GLY A 61 -4.53 -3.35 14.49
C GLY A 61 -5.34 -4.33 15.35
N CYS A 62 -6.02 -5.28 14.71
CA CYS A 62 -6.71 -6.34 15.43
C CYS A 62 -5.71 -7.29 16.11
N ALA A 63 -6.11 -7.87 17.24
CA ALA A 63 -5.32 -8.86 17.95
C ALA A 63 -5.52 -10.26 17.36
N HIS A 64 -4.43 -10.98 17.15
CA HIS A 64 -4.39 -12.33 16.59
C HIS A 64 -3.56 -13.29 17.44
N ARG A 65 -3.72 -14.60 17.23
CA ARG A 65 -3.01 -15.64 18.01
C ARG A 65 -1.54 -15.77 17.62
N THR A 66 -1.17 -15.33 16.42
CA THR A 66 0.21 -15.35 15.94
C THR A 66 0.65 -13.97 15.47
N GLU A 67 1.94 -13.66 15.62
CA GLU A 67 2.52 -12.43 15.06
C GLU A 67 2.30 -12.32 13.55
N LYS A 68 2.39 -13.46 12.83
CA LYS A 68 2.23 -13.46 11.38
C LYS A 68 0.82 -13.03 10.96
N GLU A 69 -0.22 -13.47 11.66
CA GLU A 69 -1.59 -13.04 11.42
C GLU A 69 -1.79 -11.56 11.77
N ALA A 70 -1.18 -11.08 12.86
CA ALA A 70 -1.23 -9.67 13.23
C ALA A 70 -0.55 -8.78 12.17
N ILE A 71 0.61 -9.21 11.65
CA ILE A 71 1.32 -8.55 10.56
C ILE A 71 0.48 -8.60 9.27
N LEU A 72 -0.13 -9.75 8.95
CA LEU A 72 -0.99 -9.89 7.77
C LEU A 72 -2.13 -8.88 7.82
N TYR A 73 -2.88 -8.85 8.92
CA TYR A 73 -3.97 -7.90 9.15
C TYR A 73 -3.48 -6.46 9.00
N TRP A 74 -2.35 -6.13 9.62
CA TRP A 74 -1.77 -4.80 9.52
C TRP A 74 -1.27 -4.46 8.13
N ASN A 75 -0.84 -5.41 7.32
CA ASN A 75 -0.33 -5.18 5.97
C ASN A 75 -1.44 -5.16 4.91
N THR A 76 -2.62 -5.71 5.21
CA THR A 76 -3.77 -5.65 4.31
C THR A 76 -4.19 -4.20 4.09
N ARG A 77 -4.13 -3.76 2.83
CA ARG A 77 -4.60 -2.44 2.40
C ARG A 77 -5.60 -2.64 1.26
N PRO A 78 -6.74 -1.92 1.28
CA PRO A 78 -7.57 -1.85 0.09
C PRO A 78 -6.79 -1.14 -1.02
N VAL A 79 -7.15 -1.42 -2.28
CA VAL A 79 -6.70 -0.57 -3.40
C VAL A 79 -7.22 0.84 -3.13
N PRO A 80 -6.36 1.84 -2.93
CA PRO A 80 -6.83 3.20 -2.73
C PRO A 80 -7.57 3.67 -3.99
N PRO A 81 -8.54 4.60 -3.87
CA PRO A 81 -9.26 5.17 -5.01
C PRO A 81 -8.36 6.14 -5.78
N LEU A 82 -7.21 5.65 -6.26
CA LEU A 82 -6.29 6.35 -7.12
C LEU A 82 -6.74 6.15 -8.55
N GLY A 83 -6.96 7.27 -9.24
CA GLY A 83 -7.21 7.21 -10.67
C GLY A 83 -6.02 6.64 -11.43
N ARG A 84 -6.31 5.83 -12.44
CA ARG A 84 -5.29 5.17 -13.27
C ARG A 84 -4.88 6.05 -14.44
N CYS A 85 -3.70 5.81 -15.02
CA CYS A 85 -3.27 6.52 -16.21
C CYS A 85 -4.29 6.41 -17.36
N VAL A 86 -4.98 5.28 -17.52
CA VAL A 86 -6.08 5.15 -18.51
C VAL A 86 -7.26 6.12 -18.30
N GLU A 87 -7.53 6.50 -17.05
CA GLU A 87 -8.61 7.41 -16.64
C GLU A 87 -8.14 8.87 -16.56
N CYS A 88 -6.85 9.13 -16.78
CA CYS A 88 -6.23 10.42 -16.53
C CYS A 88 -6.33 11.34 -17.75
N ALA A 89 -6.75 12.60 -17.57
CA ALA A 89 -6.76 13.65 -18.58
C ALA A 89 -5.36 13.95 -19.16
N ASN A 90 -4.31 13.73 -18.36
CA ASN A 90 -2.92 13.86 -18.80
C ASN A 90 -2.46 12.73 -19.73
N SER A 91 -3.26 11.67 -19.89
CA SER A 91 -2.96 10.50 -20.69
C SER A 91 -4.00 10.35 -21.82
N PRO A 92 -3.92 11.16 -22.88
CA PRO A 92 -4.82 11.06 -24.02
C PRO A 92 -4.71 9.69 -24.69
N ASP A 93 -5.75 9.30 -25.42
CA ASP A 93 -5.72 8.08 -26.21
C ASP A 93 -4.94 8.31 -27.51
N ILE A 94 -3.62 8.19 -27.42
CA ILE A 94 -2.71 8.28 -28.56
C ILE A 94 -1.85 7.02 -28.64
N GLU A 95 -1.56 6.58 -29.86
CA GLU A 95 -0.63 5.48 -30.07
C GLU A 95 0.77 5.86 -29.57
N THR A 96 1.38 4.95 -28.83
CA THR A 96 2.73 5.07 -28.32
C THR A 96 3.67 4.15 -29.08
N ARG A 97 4.98 4.36 -28.95
CA ARG A 97 5.99 3.52 -29.59
C ARG A 97 5.95 2.11 -29.00
N SER A 98 5.73 2.00 -27.69
CA SER A 98 5.63 0.72 -26.99
C SER A 98 4.20 0.19 -26.94
N LYS A 99 3.99 -1.03 -27.44
CA LYS A 99 2.68 -1.68 -27.42
C LYS A 99 2.12 -1.78 -25.99
N GLY A 100 0.90 -1.27 -25.80
CA GLY A 100 0.19 -1.34 -24.51
C GLY A 100 0.59 -0.27 -23.50
N MET A 101 1.42 0.71 -23.87
CA MET A 101 1.72 1.88 -23.04
C MET A 101 0.82 3.07 -23.44
N ARG A 102 0.68 4.05 -22.53
CA ARG A 102 0.05 5.34 -22.81
C ARG A 102 1.06 6.48 -22.69
N TRP A 103 0.85 7.56 -23.43
CA TRP A 103 1.68 8.74 -23.31
C TRP A 103 1.17 9.66 -22.21
N CYS A 104 2.02 10.02 -21.25
CA CYS A 104 1.68 11.01 -20.22
C CYS A 104 2.21 12.39 -20.63
N ARG A 105 1.33 13.36 -20.85
CA ARG A 105 1.70 14.76 -21.17
C ARG A 105 2.46 15.44 -20.03
N ASN A 106 2.15 15.10 -18.77
CA ASN A 106 2.79 15.69 -17.59
C ASN A 106 4.26 15.28 -17.46
N PHE A 107 4.58 13.99 -17.66
CA PHE A 107 5.94 13.46 -17.57
C PHE A 107 6.67 13.40 -18.91
N ARG A 108 5.95 13.62 -20.03
CA ARG A 108 6.44 13.49 -21.40
C ARG A 108 7.11 12.13 -21.64
N SER A 109 6.45 11.07 -21.17
CA SER A 109 6.97 9.70 -21.21
C SER A 109 5.86 8.66 -21.37
N GLU A 110 6.24 7.46 -21.79
CA GLU A 110 5.36 6.30 -21.83
C GLU A 110 5.15 5.74 -20.41
N VAL A 111 3.88 5.56 -20.04
CA VAL A 111 3.43 5.04 -18.75
C VAL A 111 2.55 3.82 -18.95
N LYS A 112 2.53 2.93 -17.95
CA LYS A 112 1.60 1.80 -17.98
C LYS A 112 0.16 2.28 -17.80
N PRO A 113 -0.84 1.67 -18.47
CA PRO A 113 -2.24 2.05 -18.31
C PRO A 113 -2.76 1.95 -16.87
N ASP A 114 -2.29 0.95 -16.13
CA ASP A 114 -2.58 0.70 -14.71
C ASP A 114 -1.65 1.45 -13.74
N GLY A 115 -0.76 2.30 -14.27
CA GLY A 115 0.06 3.21 -13.47
C GLY A 115 -0.77 4.26 -12.74
N PHE A 116 -0.17 4.85 -11.71
CA PHE A 116 -0.73 5.91 -10.88
C PHE A 116 0.37 6.93 -10.54
N CYS A 117 0.00 8.16 -10.25
CA CYS A 117 0.93 9.21 -9.80
C CYS A 117 0.18 10.27 -8.98
N ASN A 118 0.92 11.15 -8.32
CA ASN A 118 0.36 12.28 -7.56
C ASN A 118 -0.21 13.41 -8.45
N SER A 119 0.01 13.35 -9.76
CA SER A 119 -0.45 14.34 -10.75
C SER A 119 -1.67 13.83 -11.53
N PHE A 120 -2.45 12.90 -10.95
CA PHE A 120 -3.67 12.40 -11.56
C PHE A 120 -4.70 13.53 -11.68
N ALA A 121 -5.28 13.66 -12.87
CA ALA A 121 -6.42 14.52 -13.15
C ALA A 121 -7.46 13.67 -13.87
N ALA A 122 -8.69 13.58 -13.34
CA ALA A 122 -9.76 12.84 -14.01
C ALA A 122 -10.11 13.49 -15.35
N LYS A 123 -10.52 12.67 -16.34
CA LYS A 123 -11.15 13.19 -17.56
C LYS A 123 -12.48 13.86 -17.19
N GLU A 124 -12.72 15.04 -17.75
CA GLU A 124 -14.04 15.69 -17.73
C GLU A 124 -15.05 14.90 -18.58
#